data_AF-A0A6A5AL98-F1
#
_entry.id   AF-A0A6A5AL98-F1
#
_cell.length_a   1.000
_cell.length_b   1.000
_cell.length_c   1.000
_cell.angle_alpha   90.00
_cell.angle_beta   90.00
_cell.angle_gamma   90.00
#
_symmetry.space_group_name_H-M   'P 1'
#
loop_
_entity.id
_entity.type
_entity.pdbx_description
1 polymer ?
#
loop_
_entity_poly.entity_id
_entity_poly.type
_entity_poly.pdbx_seq_one_letter_code
_entity_poly.pdbx_strand_id
1 'polypeptide(L)'
;MKSGVDSRLTGVLVFALELALVMSPFSIISYVPKLFFASLQTLIFVDLFMEWIVHARKSMYVSEYVIVWFTFIVMVLWNLQAGIVLGIVGAAFNFIVSYVESTSIRRVWKQSHVKRQFKERISLLKSRGSIVTLELDGYIFFGSSVNIMAQVRKHVLLTTDELLHQRSTRSLSTSVMATPNFNSHRLHGRISTRNNAATPANMGLMALDDMNEYLSEYSADAPIPACRTRFL
;
A
#
# COMPACT_ATOMS: atom_id res chain seq x y z
N MET A 1 -18.04 0.13 -36.20
CA MET A 1 -18.55 1.47 -36.57
C MET A 1 -19.83 1.70 -35.79
N LYS A 2 -19.89 2.72 -34.91
CA LYS A 2 -21.16 3.17 -34.32
C LYS A 2 -21.91 3.92 -35.43
N SER A 3 -22.90 3.27 -36.06
CA SER A 3 -23.88 4.02 -36.85
C SER A 3 -24.55 4.97 -35.85
N GLY A 4 -24.42 6.29 -36.05
CA GLY A 4 -24.89 7.31 -35.09
C GLY A 4 -26.41 7.42 -34.99
N VAL A 5 -27.09 6.29 -34.81
CA VAL A 5 -28.54 6.11 -34.88
C VAL A 5 -29.07 5.78 -33.49
N ASP A 6 -28.91 6.71 -32.54
CA ASP A 6 -29.37 6.59 -31.15
C ASP A 6 -30.85 7.00 -30.99
N SER A 7 -31.72 6.54 -31.90
CA SER A 7 -33.16 6.84 -31.84
C SER A 7 -33.98 5.60 -31.50
N ARG A 8 -35.00 5.78 -30.66
CA ARG A 8 -36.03 4.75 -30.37
C ARG A 8 -36.73 4.24 -31.63
N LEU A 9 -36.74 5.04 -32.71
CA LEU A 9 -37.29 4.67 -34.01
C LEU A 9 -36.59 3.46 -34.62
N THR A 10 -35.29 3.27 -34.38
CA THR A 10 -34.55 2.10 -34.86
C THR A 10 -35.13 0.81 -34.26
N GLY A 11 -35.42 0.82 -32.95
CA GLY A 11 -36.05 -0.31 -32.28
C GLY A 11 -37.47 -0.59 -32.77
N VAL A 12 -38.28 0.47 -32.99
CA VAL A 12 -39.63 0.34 -33.55
C VAL A 12 -39.60 -0.24 -34.97
N LEU A 13 -38.64 0.19 -35.80
CA LEU A 13 -38.48 -0.34 -37.16
C LEU A 13 -38.08 -1.81 -37.15
N VAL A 14 -37.11 -2.21 -36.30
CA VAL A 14 -36.71 -3.62 -36.15
C VAL A 14 -37.90 -4.47 -35.70
N PHE A 15 -38.66 -4.02 -34.70
CA PHE A 15 -39.86 -4.70 -34.23
C PHE A 15 -40.91 -4.84 -35.34
N ALA A 16 -41.20 -3.77 -36.09
CA ALA A 16 -42.16 -3.81 -37.19
C ALA A 16 -41.73 -4.76 -38.32
N LEU A 17 -40.44 -4.78 -38.65
CA LEU A 17 -39.88 -5.69 -39.65
C LEU A 17 -39.94 -7.15 -39.19
N GLU A 18 -39.61 -7.43 -37.92
CA GLU A 18 -39.70 -8.78 -37.35
C GLU A 18 -41.15 -9.25 -37.27
N LEU A 19 -42.09 -8.38 -36.87
CA LEU A 19 -43.51 -8.69 -36.86
C LEU A 19 -44.04 -8.96 -38.28
N ALA A 20 -43.63 -8.17 -39.27
CA ALA A 20 -43.99 -8.39 -40.67
C ALA A 20 -43.43 -9.72 -41.21
N LEU A 21 -42.20 -10.09 -40.82
CA LEU A 21 -41.60 -11.38 -41.15
C LEU A 21 -42.38 -12.55 -40.54
N VAL A 22 -42.80 -12.44 -39.28
CA VAL A 22 -43.58 -13.50 -38.59
C VAL A 22 -45.01 -13.61 -39.13
N MET A 23 -45.65 -12.48 -39.47
CA MET A 23 -46.99 -12.45 -40.06
C MET A 23 -47.03 -12.89 -41.52
N SER A 24 -45.88 -12.95 -42.19
CA SER A 24 -45.79 -13.42 -43.57
C SER A 24 -46.15 -14.90 -43.66
N PRO A 25 -47.05 -15.31 -44.59
CA PRO A 25 -47.41 -16.72 -44.77
C PRO A 25 -46.29 -17.54 -45.42
N PHE A 26 -45.19 -16.91 -45.84
CA PHE A 26 -44.07 -17.55 -46.52
C PHE A 26 -42.95 -17.93 -45.53
N SER A 27 -42.51 -19.19 -45.54
CA SER A 27 -41.35 -19.64 -44.77
C SER A 27 -40.03 -19.22 -45.44
N ILE A 28 -39.63 -17.97 -45.23
CA ILE A 28 -38.38 -17.40 -45.75
C ILE A 28 -37.16 -18.20 -45.27
N ILE A 29 -37.22 -18.72 -44.04
CA ILE A 29 -36.14 -19.49 -43.41
C ILE A 29 -35.79 -20.77 -44.20
N SER A 30 -36.76 -21.35 -44.91
CA SER A 30 -36.59 -22.60 -45.66
C SER A 30 -35.69 -22.43 -46.89
N TYR A 31 -35.56 -21.19 -47.40
CA TYR A 31 -34.70 -20.87 -48.53
C TYR A 31 -33.27 -20.52 -48.11
N VAL A 32 -33.03 -20.25 -46.82
CA VAL A 32 -31.71 -19.89 -46.31
C VAL A 32 -30.85 -21.16 -46.19
N PRO A 33 -29.67 -21.22 -46.82
CA PRO A 33 -28.78 -22.37 -46.68
C PRO A 33 -28.37 -22.58 -45.22
N LYS A 34 -28.47 -23.81 -44.72
CA LYS A 34 -28.05 -24.16 -43.34
C LYS A 34 -26.59 -23.79 -43.05
N LEU A 35 -25.73 -23.79 -44.08
CA LEU A 35 -24.34 -23.37 -43.98
C LEU A 35 -24.17 -21.91 -43.56
N PHE A 36 -25.11 -21.03 -43.94
CA PHE A 36 -25.06 -19.62 -43.56
C PHE A 36 -25.20 -19.44 -42.04
N PHE A 37 -26.11 -20.16 -41.40
CA PHE A 37 -26.25 -20.12 -39.94
C PHE A 37 -25.04 -20.71 -39.23
N ALA A 38 -24.48 -21.82 -39.74
CA ALA A 38 -23.31 -22.45 -39.16
C ALA A 38 -22.07 -21.53 -39.23
N SER A 39 -21.86 -20.82 -40.35
CA SER A 39 -20.74 -19.90 -40.50
C SER A 39 -20.88 -18.69 -39.58
N LEU A 40 -22.07 -18.09 -39.48
CA LEU A 40 -22.34 -16.99 -38.55
C LEU A 40 -22.11 -17.40 -37.10
N GLN A 41 -22.62 -18.57 -36.71
CA GLN A 41 -22.43 -19.09 -35.35
C GLN A 41 -20.94 -19.35 -35.05
N THR A 42 -20.21 -19.92 -36.02
CA THR A 42 -18.77 -20.20 -35.87
C THR A 42 -17.96 -18.91 -35.78
N LEU A 43 -18.31 -17.89 -36.57
CA LEU A 43 -17.66 -16.58 -36.50
C LEU A 43 -17.82 -15.96 -35.12
N ILE A 44 -19.06 -15.89 -34.61
CA ILE A 44 -19.35 -15.34 -33.27
C ILE A 44 -18.62 -16.15 -32.20
N PHE A 45 -18.63 -17.48 -32.32
CA PHE A 45 -17.92 -18.36 -31.39
C PHE A 45 -16.41 -18.08 -31.38
N VAL A 46 -15.78 -17.96 -32.55
CA VAL A 46 -14.34 -17.71 -32.67
C VAL A 46 -13.98 -16.33 -32.10
N ASP A 47 -14.76 -15.29 -32.40
CA ASP A 47 -14.54 -13.95 -31.87
C ASP A 47 -14.61 -13.92 -30.34
N LEU A 48 -15.65 -14.56 -29.77
CA LEU A 48 -15.77 -14.69 -28.32
C LEU A 48 -14.63 -15.53 -27.74
N PHE A 49 -14.30 -16.67 -28.33
CA PHE A 49 -13.26 -17.54 -27.83
C PHE A 49 -11.89 -16.85 -27.82
N MET A 50 -11.56 -16.11 -28.88
CA MET A 50 -10.31 -15.36 -28.97
C MET A 50 -10.25 -14.24 -27.94
N GLU A 51 -11.33 -13.49 -27.73
CA GLU A 51 -11.37 -12.43 -26.72
C GLU A 51 -11.23 -13.00 -25.30
N TRP A 52 -12.07 -13.97 -24.96
CA TRP A 52 -12.23 -14.44 -23.58
C TRP A 52 -11.17 -15.45 -23.12
N ILE A 53 -10.63 -16.28 -24.01
CA ILE A 53 -9.62 -17.27 -23.64
C ILE A 53 -8.21 -16.76 -23.94
N VAL A 54 -8.00 -16.17 -25.12
CA VAL A 54 -6.64 -15.83 -25.56
C VAL A 54 -6.22 -14.44 -25.09
N HIS A 55 -7.07 -13.42 -25.28
CA HIS A 55 -6.72 -12.05 -24.91
C HIS A 55 -6.83 -11.79 -23.41
N ALA A 56 -7.82 -12.38 -22.73
CA ALA A 56 -8.00 -12.26 -21.28
C ALA A 56 -6.75 -12.64 -20.47
N ARG A 57 -5.93 -13.59 -20.96
CA ARG A 57 -4.66 -14.00 -20.33
C ARG A 57 -3.71 -12.84 -20.05
N LYS A 58 -3.73 -11.77 -20.86
CA LYS A 58 -2.84 -10.62 -20.68
C LYS A 58 -3.43 -9.55 -19.74
N SER A 59 -4.72 -9.62 -19.46
CA SER A 59 -5.45 -8.59 -18.74
C SER A 59 -5.82 -8.97 -17.31
N MET A 60 -5.57 -10.21 -16.88
CA MET A 60 -6.08 -10.75 -15.61
C MET A 60 -4.97 -11.43 -14.81
N TYR A 61 -5.16 -11.53 -13.49
CA TYR A 61 -4.28 -12.33 -12.64
C TYR A 61 -4.40 -13.82 -12.98
N VAL A 62 -3.36 -14.59 -12.65
CA VAL A 62 -3.32 -16.04 -12.95
C VAL A 62 -4.49 -16.78 -12.30
N SER A 63 -4.87 -16.42 -11.07
CA SER A 63 -5.98 -17.06 -10.36
C SER A 63 -7.33 -16.82 -11.03
N GLU A 64 -7.57 -15.61 -11.54
CA GLU A 64 -8.77 -15.27 -12.30
C GLU A 64 -8.83 -16.04 -13.62
N TYR A 65 -7.69 -16.16 -14.31
CA TYR A 65 -7.59 -16.92 -15.56
C TYR A 65 -7.89 -18.41 -15.38
N VAL A 66 -7.49 -19.00 -14.25
CA VAL A 66 -7.83 -20.39 -13.90
C VAL A 66 -9.35 -20.57 -13.78
N ILE A 67 -10.06 -19.59 -13.21
CA ILE A 67 -11.53 -19.65 -13.08
C ILE A 67 -12.21 -19.59 -14.44
N VAL A 68 -11.70 -18.76 -15.37
CA VAL A 68 -12.20 -18.71 -16.75
C VAL A 68 -12.09 -20.07 -17.42
N TRP A 69 -10.93 -20.73 -17.33
CA TRP A 69 -10.75 -22.07 -17.89
C TRP A 69 -11.62 -23.13 -17.21
N PHE A 70 -11.70 -23.07 -15.88
CA PHE A 70 -12.53 -23.97 -15.09
C PHE A 70 -14.00 -23.90 -15.51
N THR A 71 -14.56 -22.68 -15.60
CA THR A 71 -15.95 -22.49 -16.01
C THR A 71 -16.20 -22.94 -17.45
N PHE A 72 -15.27 -22.67 -18.37
CA PHE A 72 -15.35 -23.16 -19.75
C PHE A 72 -15.41 -24.69 -19.80
N ILE A 73 -14.52 -25.38 -19.08
CA ILE A 73 -14.48 -26.86 -19.04
C ILE A 73 -15.78 -27.42 -18.45
N VAL A 74 -16.29 -26.83 -17.37
CA VAL A 74 -17.56 -27.25 -16.77
C VAL A 74 -18.73 -27.07 -17.74
N MET A 75 -18.77 -25.97 -18.49
CA MET A 75 -19.82 -25.73 -19.48
C MET A 75 -19.78 -26.75 -20.61
N VAL A 76 -18.58 -27.15 -21.07
CA VAL A 76 -18.39 -28.13 -22.14
C VAL A 76 -18.73 -29.55 -21.69
N LEU A 77 -18.31 -29.94 -20.47
CA LEU A 77 -18.49 -31.31 -19.98
C LEU A 77 -19.86 -31.56 -19.34
N TRP A 78 -20.48 -30.53 -18.75
CA TRP A 78 -21.69 -30.68 -17.95
C TRP A 78 -22.88 -29.94 -18.55
N ASN A 79 -22.96 -28.63 -18.35
CA ASN A 79 -23.94 -27.73 -18.97
C ASN A 79 -23.66 -26.28 -18.60
N LEU A 80 -24.33 -25.36 -19.30
CA LEU A 80 -24.21 -23.92 -19.07
C LEU A 80 -24.62 -23.51 -17.64
N GLN A 81 -25.72 -24.07 -17.12
CA GLN A 81 -26.25 -23.69 -15.80
C GLN A 81 -25.26 -23.98 -14.67
N ALA A 82 -24.66 -25.17 -14.65
CA ALA A 82 -23.64 -25.56 -13.70
C ALA A 82 -22.38 -24.68 -13.84
N GLY A 83 -21.97 -24.37 -15.06
CA GLY A 83 -20.84 -23.48 -15.33
C GLY A 83 -21.04 -22.08 -14.75
N ILE A 84 -22.24 -21.51 -14.88
CA ILE A 84 -22.58 -20.20 -14.30
C ILE A 84 -22.52 -20.25 -12.76
N VAL A 85 -23.18 -21.24 -12.14
CA VAL A 85 -23.23 -21.35 -10.68
C VAL A 85 -21.82 -21.55 -10.10
N LEU A 86 -21.06 -22.50 -10.65
CA LEU A 86 -19.70 -22.79 -10.21
C LEU A 86 -18.74 -21.62 -10.50
N GLY A 87 -18.97 -20.87 -11.57
CA GLY A 87 -18.22 -19.65 -11.88
C GLY A 87 -18.43 -18.55 -10.85
N ILE A 88 -19.69 -18.29 -10.46
CA ILE A 88 -20.01 -17.30 -9.42
C ILE A 88 -19.37 -17.69 -8.09
N VAL A 89 -19.52 -18.96 -7.70
CA VAL A 89 -18.94 -19.48 -6.46
C VAL A 89 -17.41 -19.38 -6.50
N GLY A 90 -16.78 -19.82 -7.59
CA GLY A 90 -15.33 -19.75 -7.78
C GLY A 90 -14.80 -18.31 -7.74
N ALA A 91 -15.49 -17.37 -8.40
CA ALA A 91 -15.15 -15.95 -8.37
C ALA A 91 -15.26 -15.37 -6.96
N ALA A 92 -16.30 -15.73 -6.19
CA ALA A 92 -16.45 -15.30 -4.80
C ALA A 92 -15.31 -15.81 -3.91
N PHE A 93 -14.91 -17.08 -4.06
CA PHE A 93 -13.75 -17.63 -3.34
C PHE A 93 -12.45 -16.92 -3.71
N ASN A 94 -12.19 -16.71 -5.00
CA ASN A 94 -11.01 -15.99 -5.46
C ASN A 94 -10.99 -14.54 -4.93
N PHE A 95 -12.13 -13.86 -4.94
CA PHE A 95 -12.26 -12.54 -4.35
C PHE A 95 -11.87 -12.55 -2.87
N ILE A 96 -12.38 -13.49 -2.08
CA ILE A 96 -12.03 -13.60 -0.65
C ILE A 96 -10.53 -13.81 -0.46
N VAL A 97 -9.92 -14.74 -1.21
CA VAL A 97 -8.49 -15.04 -1.10
C VAL A 97 -7.65 -13.82 -1.46
N SER A 98 -7.89 -13.22 -2.64
CA SER A 98 -7.18 -12.00 -3.06
C SER A 98 -7.35 -10.85 -2.07
N TYR A 99 -8.52 -10.76 -1.42
CA TYR A 99 -8.79 -9.72 -0.43
C TYR A 99 -8.05 -9.93 0.89
N VAL A 100 -7.85 -11.18 1.33
CA VAL A 100 -7.01 -11.51 2.51
C VAL A 100 -5.54 -11.18 2.23
N GLU A 101 -5.04 -11.50 1.04
CA GLU A 101 -3.62 -11.33 0.67
C GLU A 101 -3.22 -9.87 0.43
N SER A 102 -4.14 -9.02 -0.05
CA SER A 102 -3.83 -7.63 -0.43
C SER A 102 -3.55 -6.68 0.74
N THR A 103 -3.60 -7.14 1.99
CA THR A 103 -3.35 -6.27 3.15
C THR A 103 -1.86 -6.15 3.44
N SER A 104 -1.33 -4.92 3.40
CA SER A 104 0.09 -4.64 3.64
C SER A 104 0.27 -3.63 4.78
N ILE A 105 1.21 -3.91 5.69
CA ILE A 105 1.59 -3.00 6.77
C ILE A 105 3.01 -2.51 6.53
N ARG A 106 3.17 -1.19 6.41
CA ARG A 106 4.48 -0.57 6.24
C ARG A 106 4.77 0.39 7.39
N ARG A 107 5.99 0.31 7.93
CA ARG A 107 6.47 1.31 8.88
C ARG A 107 6.81 2.60 8.12
N VAL A 108 6.23 3.72 8.53
CA VAL A 108 6.46 5.02 7.88
C VAL A 108 6.88 6.03 8.92
N TRP A 109 7.87 6.85 8.60
CA TRP A 109 8.20 8.02 9.41
C TRP A 109 7.23 9.15 9.09
N LYS A 110 6.42 9.55 10.08
CA LYS A 110 5.60 10.76 10.01
C LYS A 110 6.10 11.77 11.03
N GLN A 111 6.16 13.03 10.64
CA GLN A 111 6.40 14.14 11.55
C GLN A 111 5.10 14.91 11.80
N SER A 112 4.94 15.44 13.00
CA SER A 112 3.78 16.28 13.32
C SER A 112 3.89 17.62 12.62
N HIS A 113 2.85 18.02 11.88
CA HIS A 113 2.79 19.34 11.21
C HIS A 113 2.52 20.50 12.18
N VAL A 114 2.30 20.23 13.47
CA VAL A 114 1.97 21.24 14.48
C VAL A 114 3.24 21.95 14.95
N LYS A 115 3.28 23.29 14.80
CA LYS A 115 4.34 24.14 15.37
C LYS A 115 4.13 24.28 16.88
N ARG A 116 5.01 23.66 17.68
CA ARG A 116 5.00 23.70 19.16
C ARG A 116 6.15 24.54 19.72
N GLN A 117 5.96 25.08 20.93
CA GLN A 117 7.01 25.76 21.70
C GLN A 117 8.18 24.81 22.02
N PHE A 118 9.37 25.39 22.21
CA PHE A 118 10.65 24.67 22.35
C PHE A 118 10.64 23.59 23.45
N LYS A 119 10.14 23.92 24.65
CA LYS A 119 10.09 22.98 25.79
C LYS A 119 9.24 21.74 25.50
N GLU A 120 8.10 21.91 24.84
CA GLU A 120 7.22 20.79 24.46
C GLU A 120 7.87 19.91 23.38
N ARG A 121 8.58 20.52 22.43
CA ARG A 121 9.28 19.79 21.37
C ARG A 121 10.38 18.89 21.92
N ILE A 122 11.17 19.36 22.89
CA ILE A 122 12.20 18.55 23.55
C ILE A 122 11.58 17.38 24.33
N SER A 123 10.47 17.61 25.03
CA SER A 123 9.76 16.54 25.76
C SER A 123 9.21 15.45 24.83
N LEU A 124 8.71 15.82 23.65
CA LEU A 124 8.25 14.90 22.61
C LEU A 124 9.41 14.16 21.95
N LEU A 125 10.53 14.85 21.67
CA LEU A 125 11.75 14.24 21.12
C LEU A 125 12.32 13.19 22.06
N LYS A 126 12.29 13.44 23.38
CA LYS A 126 12.71 12.46 24.40
C LYS A 126 11.87 11.18 24.38
N SER A 127 10.61 11.27 23.96
CA SER A 127 9.65 10.16 23.90
C SER A 127 9.52 9.55 22.48
N ARG A 128 10.21 10.13 21.48
CA ARG A 128 10.12 9.76 20.06
C ARG A 128 10.51 8.30 19.80
N GLY A 129 11.46 7.75 20.55
CA GLY A 129 11.87 6.36 20.45
C GLY A 129 10.76 5.36 20.81
N SER A 130 9.77 5.79 21.60
CA SER A 130 8.66 4.94 22.04
C SER A 130 7.46 4.93 21.07
N ILE A 131 7.51 5.72 19.99
CA ILE A 131 6.38 5.91 19.08
C ILE A 131 6.69 5.20 17.76
N VAL A 132 5.84 4.23 17.40
CA VAL A 132 5.90 3.51 16.13
C VAL A 132 4.72 3.94 15.27
N THR A 133 4.99 4.42 14.06
CA THR A 133 3.95 4.78 13.09
C THR A 133 3.90 3.72 11.99
N LEU A 134 2.70 3.17 11.78
CA LEU A 134 2.41 2.13 10.80
C LEU A 134 1.33 2.67 9.87
N GLU A 135 1.56 2.59 8.57
CA GLU A 135 0.59 2.88 7.53
C GLU A 135 0.05 1.53 7.04
N LEU A 136 -1.27 1.36 7.16
CA LEU A 136 -1.97 0.18 6.65
C LEU A 136 -2.48 0.50 5.26
N ASP A 137 -2.19 -0.37 4.31
CA ASP A 137 -2.69 -0.31 2.95
C ASP A 137 -3.55 -1.56 2.67
N GLY A 138 -4.68 -1.35 2.00
CA GLY A 138 -5.71 -2.37 1.78
C GLY A 138 -6.92 -2.26 2.70
N TYR A 139 -7.63 -3.38 2.90
CA TYR A 139 -8.94 -3.39 3.55
C TYR A 139 -8.95 -4.21 4.84
N ILE A 140 -9.67 -3.69 5.86
CA ILE A 140 -9.78 -4.32 7.17
C ILE A 140 -11.13 -5.02 7.28
N PHE A 141 -11.10 -6.34 7.42
CA PHE A 141 -12.26 -7.17 7.70
C PHE A 141 -11.84 -8.34 8.60
N PHE A 142 -12.81 -9.14 9.06
CA PHE A 142 -12.55 -10.22 10.01
C PHE A 142 -11.52 -11.26 9.54
N GLY A 143 -11.37 -11.47 8.23
CA GLY A 143 -10.35 -12.37 7.66
C GLY A 143 -8.94 -11.79 7.67
N SER A 144 -8.77 -10.49 7.39
CA SER A 144 -7.45 -9.83 7.40
C SER A 144 -7.00 -9.39 8.80
N SER A 145 -7.93 -9.19 9.74
CA SER A 145 -7.61 -8.64 11.08
C SER A 145 -6.63 -9.49 11.89
N VAL A 146 -6.68 -10.82 11.76
CA VAL A 146 -5.74 -11.73 12.46
C VAL A 146 -4.32 -11.55 11.94
N ASN A 147 -4.16 -11.49 10.61
CA ASN A 147 -2.86 -11.26 9.98
C ASN A 147 -2.33 -9.86 10.30
N ILE A 148 -3.20 -8.84 10.25
CA ILE A 148 -2.86 -7.47 10.63
C ILE A 148 -2.33 -7.43 12.07
N MET A 149 -3.06 -8.03 13.01
CA MET A 149 -2.67 -8.06 14.42
C MET A 149 -1.31 -8.73 14.63
N ALA A 150 -1.06 -9.85 13.95
CA ALA A 150 0.22 -10.54 14.00
C ALA A 150 1.37 -9.66 13.47
N GLN A 151 1.15 -8.96 12.35
CA GLN A 151 2.12 -8.05 11.77
C GLN A 151 2.37 -6.81 12.63
N VAL A 152 1.33 -6.20 13.21
CA VAL A 152 1.47 -5.07 14.14
C VAL A 152 2.26 -5.50 15.36
N ARG A 153 1.93 -6.65 15.96
CA ARG A 153 2.66 -7.19 17.13
C ARG A 153 4.14 -7.37 16.82
N LYS A 154 4.47 -7.94 15.66
CA LYS A 154 5.87 -8.12 15.22
C LYS A 154 6.61 -6.77 15.15
N HIS A 155 6.02 -5.74 14.55
CA HIS A 155 6.67 -4.43 14.41
C HIS A 155 6.80 -3.66 15.73
N VAL A 156 5.86 -3.83 16.65
CA VAL A 156 5.92 -3.20 17.98
C VAL A 156 6.98 -3.87 18.85
N LEU A 157 7.01 -5.21 18.91
CA LEU A 157 7.95 -5.94 19.77
C LEU A 157 9.41 -5.81 19.34
N LEU A 158 9.71 -5.80 18.04
CA LEU A 158 11.08 -5.56 17.55
C LEU A 158 11.62 -4.19 17.98
N THR A 159 10.75 -3.19 18.11
CA THR A 159 11.16 -1.87 18.61
C THR A 159 11.57 -1.94 20.08
N THR A 160 10.89 -2.75 20.90
CA THR A 160 11.24 -2.91 22.32
C THR A 160 12.59 -3.62 22.48
N ASP A 161 12.84 -4.68 21.74
CA ASP A 161 14.12 -5.42 21.82
C ASP A 161 15.31 -4.59 21.33
N GLU A 162 15.17 -3.80 20.25
CA GLU A 162 16.24 -2.89 19.81
C GLU A 162 16.52 -1.79 20.85
N LEU A 163 15.47 -1.23 21.46
CA LEU A 163 15.64 -0.24 22.53
C LEU A 163 16.30 -0.84 23.77
N LEU A 164 15.99 -2.10 24.12
CA LEU A 164 16.61 -2.82 25.23
C LEU A 164 18.07 -3.17 24.92
N HIS A 165 18.39 -3.64 23.71
CA HIS A 165 19.77 -3.91 23.30
C HIS A 165 20.62 -2.64 23.24
N GLN A 166 20.09 -1.54 22.71
CA GLN A 166 20.79 -0.26 22.69
C GLN A 166 21.00 0.31 24.10
N ARG A 167 20.06 0.07 25.03
CA ARG A 167 20.21 0.44 26.44
C ARG A 167 21.24 -0.44 27.15
N SER A 168 21.26 -1.74 26.86
CA SER A 168 22.23 -2.69 27.40
C SER A 168 23.65 -2.35 26.94
N THR A 169 23.87 -2.11 25.65
CA THR A 169 25.20 -1.75 25.11
C THR A 169 25.67 -0.37 25.58
N ARG A 170 24.78 0.63 25.72
CA ARG A 170 25.15 1.93 26.32
C ARG A 170 25.59 1.79 27.78
N SER A 171 24.95 0.92 28.55
CA SER A 171 25.30 0.72 29.96
C SER A 171 26.65 0.01 30.16
N LEU A 172 27.05 -0.83 29.20
CA LEU A 172 28.36 -1.48 29.16
C LEU A 172 29.47 -0.59 28.60
N SER A 173 29.18 0.37 27.71
CA SER A 173 30.18 1.32 27.21
C SER A 173 30.51 2.45 28.18
N THR A 174 29.68 2.71 29.20
CA THR A 174 29.99 3.70 30.25
C THR A 174 31.00 3.21 31.30
N SER A 175 31.41 1.94 31.28
CA SER A 175 32.45 1.43 32.20
C SER A 175 33.87 1.40 31.59
N VAL A 176 34.06 1.84 30.34
CA VAL A 176 35.40 1.97 29.73
C VAL A 176 35.57 3.35 29.12
N MET A 177 35.50 4.37 29.98
CA MET A 177 36.23 5.62 29.75
C MET A 177 36.91 6.01 31.06
N ALA A 178 37.87 5.18 31.44
CA ALA A 178 38.90 5.59 32.39
C ALA A 178 39.66 6.76 31.77
N THR A 179 39.54 7.91 32.40
CA THR A 179 40.37 9.10 32.15
C THR A 179 41.85 8.72 32.17
N PRO A 180 42.65 9.01 31.12
CA PRO A 180 44.09 8.95 31.26
C PRO A 180 44.51 10.15 32.12
N ASN A 181 45.03 9.84 33.30
CA ASN A 181 45.67 10.79 34.19
C ASN A 181 46.97 11.26 33.52
N PHE A 182 46.95 12.43 32.88
CA PHE A 182 48.15 13.07 32.34
C PHE A 182 48.60 14.17 33.30
N ASN A 183 49.56 13.80 34.15
CA ASN A 183 50.25 14.69 35.05
C ASN A 183 51.38 15.38 34.26
N SER A 184 51.34 16.71 34.11
CA SER A 184 52.54 17.48 33.78
C SER A 184 52.51 18.88 34.41
N HIS A 185 53.70 19.26 34.86
CA HIS A 185 54.07 20.41 35.67
C HIS A 185 53.92 21.78 34.97
N ARG A 186 53.61 22.82 35.77
CA ARG A 186 54.14 24.23 35.81
C ARG A 186 54.28 24.99 34.46
N LEU A 187 53.89 26.26 34.27
CA LEU A 187 54.07 27.48 35.07
C LEU A 187 53.10 28.62 34.64
N HIS A 188 52.83 29.51 35.59
CA HIS A 188 52.61 30.97 35.50
C HIS A 188 51.54 31.58 34.57
N GLY A 189 50.62 32.32 35.19
CA GLY A 189 49.77 33.33 34.54
C GLY A 189 48.78 33.92 35.53
N ARG A 190 48.98 35.17 35.93
CA ARG A 190 48.43 35.87 37.11
C ARG A 190 47.12 36.62 36.78
N ILE A 191 46.33 36.93 37.82
CA ILE A 191 45.25 37.96 37.92
C ILE A 191 43.93 37.54 37.23
N SER A 192 42.72 37.59 37.80
CA SER A 192 42.11 38.58 38.69
C SER A 192 40.94 37.98 39.48
N THR A 193 40.80 38.45 40.71
CA THR A 193 39.64 38.31 41.60
C THR A 193 38.37 38.96 41.03
N ARG A 194 37.23 38.25 41.05
CA ARG A 194 35.95 38.82 41.52
C ARG A 194 34.86 37.76 41.74
N ASN A 195 34.45 37.62 42.99
CA ASN A 195 33.11 37.16 43.37
C ASN A 195 32.07 38.08 42.70
N ASN A 196 30.96 37.53 42.21
CA ASN A 196 29.61 38.13 42.14
C ASN A 196 28.67 37.05 41.56
N ALA A 197 27.80 36.47 42.39
CA ALA A 197 26.41 36.91 42.56
C ALA A 197 25.59 36.78 41.26
N ALA A 198 24.70 35.80 41.24
CA ALA A 198 23.71 35.54 40.21
C ALA A 198 22.95 36.82 39.85
N THR A 199 23.22 37.35 38.65
CA THR A 199 22.58 38.54 38.08
C THR A 199 21.71 38.07 36.91
N PRO A 200 20.46 38.55 36.78
CA PRO A 200 19.47 38.03 35.82
C PRO A 200 19.81 38.20 34.34
N ALA A 201 20.93 38.86 34.00
CA ALA A 201 21.36 39.12 32.63
C ALA A 201 22.01 37.91 31.93
N ASN A 202 22.62 36.97 32.67
CA ASN A 202 23.35 35.84 32.07
C ASN A 202 22.44 34.70 31.61
N MET A 203 21.18 34.70 32.04
CA MET A 203 20.21 33.67 31.67
C MET A 203 19.69 33.83 30.22
N GLY A 204 19.71 35.06 29.70
CA GLY A 204 19.34 35.36 28.30
C GLY A 204 20.44 34.99 27.30
N LEU A 205 21.71 35.08 27.70
CA LEU A 205 22.86 34.68 26.88
C LEU A 205 22.96 33.17 26.72
N MET A 206 22.67 32.40 27.78
CA MET A 206 22.61 30.94 27.71
C MET A 206 21.47 30.45 26.80
N ALA A 207 20.31 31.13 26.83
CA ALA A 207 19.19 30.83 25.94
C ALA A 207 19.46 31.21 24.47
N LEU A 208 20.33 32.19 24.22
CA LEU A 208 20.75 32.59 22.87
C LEU A 208 21.77 31.63 22.29
N ASP A 209 22.72 31.13 23.08
CA ASP A 209 23.67 30.10 22.64
C ASP A 209 22.94 28.77 22.36
N ASP A 210 22.04 28.34 23.26
CA ASP A 210 21.19 27.17 23.02
C ASP A 210 20.31 27.33 21.77
N MET A 211 19.82 28.55 21.51
CA MET A 211 19.02 28.86 20.32
C MET A 211 19.88 28.91 19.05
N ASN A 212 21.12 29.35 19.13
CA ASN A 212 22.04 29.39 17.99
C ASN A 212 22.54 27.99 17.63
N GLU A 213 22.79 27.13 18.63
CA GLU A 213 23.06 25.71 18.44
C GLU A 213 21.84 25.00 17.81
N TYR A 214 20.62 25.35 18.23
CA TYR A 214 19.38 24.84 17.62
C TYR A 214 19.15 25.32 16.18
N LEU A 215 19.48 26.57 15.88
CA LEU A 215 19.41 27.10 14.51
C LEU A 215 20.47 26.47 13.61
N SER A 216 21.64 26.11 14.15
CA SER A 216 22.67 25.38 13.41
C SER A 216 22.23 23.97 13.04
N GLU A 217 21.47 23.30 13.92
CA GLU A 217 20.94 21.95 13.68
C GLU A 217 19.66 21.95 12.82
N TYR A 218 18.91 23.05 12.75
CA TYR A 218 17.79 23.23 11.82
C TYR A 218 18.24 23.69 10.43
N SER A 219 19.29 24.50 10.32
CA SER A 219 19.90 24.90 9.04
C SER A 219 20.61 23.72 8.36
N ALA A 220 20.96 22.69 9.13
CA ALA A 220 21.43 21.40 8.63
C ALA A 220 20.28 20.53 8.09
N ASP A 221 19.42 21.09 7.23
CA ASP A 221 18.56 20.38 6.27
C ASP A 221 19.43 19.68 5.17
N ALA A 222 20.58 19.15 5.56
CA ALA A 222 21.27 18.17 4.74
C ALA A 222 20.45 16.87 4.82
N PRO A 223 20.19 16.20 3.69
CA PRO A 223 19.67 14.85 3.72
C PRO A 223 20.65 14.01 4.55
N ILE A 224 20.22 13.56 5.73
CA ILE A 224 21.03 12.63 6.53
C ILE A 224 21.23 11.41 5.64
N PRO A 225 22.49 11.01 5.36
CA PRO A 225 22.80 10.03 4.33
C PRO A 225 22.00 8.76 4.61
N ALA A 226 21.36 8.28 3.55
CA ALA A 226 20.71 6.99 3.56
C ALA A 226 21.74 5.94 3.99
N CYS A 227 21.73 5.56 5.27
CA CYS A 227 22.35 4.33 5.75
C CYS A 227 21.53 3.17 5.18
N ARG A 228 21.81 2.91 3.90
CA ARG A 228 21.86 1.63 3.21
C ARG A 228 21.32 0.46 4.03
N THR A 229 20.00 0.27 4.01
CA THR A 229 19.38 -1.02 4.29
C THR A 229 19.74 -1.97 3.15
N ARG A 230 20.89 -2.63 3.26
CA ARG A 230 21.31 -3.73 2.41
C ARG A 230 20.96 -5.03 3.11
N PHE A 231 19.67 -5.37 3.14
CA PHE A 231 19.17 -6.73 3.36
C PHE A 231 17.86 -6.90 2.59
N LEU A 232 18.01 -7.00 1.28
CA LEU A 232 17.26 -7.85 0.36
C LEU A 232 18.29 -8.48 -0.58
#